data_AF-A0A7V2SVM3-F1
#
_entry.id   AF-A0A7V2SVM3-F1
#
_cell.length_a   1.000
_cell.length_b   1.000
_cell.length_c   1.000
_cell.angle_alpha   90.00
_cell.angle_beta   90.00
_cell.angle_gamma   90.00
#
_symmetry.space_group_name_H-M   'P 1'
#
loop_
_entity.id
_entity.type
_entity.pdbx_description
1 polymer ?
#
loop_
_entity_poly.entity_id
_entity_poly.type
_entity_poly.pdbx_seq_one_letter_code
_entity_poly.pdbx_strand_id
1 'polypeptide(L)'
;MYELIIILTVLTASIGILLYFVGWINTIFMALGNNQKLYAFIIFLLNPLAIYYCLKNWQQAKTQGKQLIIGLFIMCISIIPAVYYYYNFVKT
;
A
#
# COMPACT_ATOMS: atom_id res chain seq x y z
N MET A 1 -4.14 14.63 24.65
CA MET A 1 -4.71 13.36 24.11
C MET A 1 -4.86 13.40 22.59
N TYR A 2 -5.35 14.49 21.99
CA TYR A 2 -5.49 14.63 20.53
C TYR A 2 -4.16 14.52 19.76
N GLU A 3 -3.07 15.08 20.29
CA GLU A 3 -1.70 14.94 19.73
C GLU A 3 -1.34 13.48 19.47
N LEU A 4 -1.68 12.59 20.40
CA LEU A 4 -1.35 11.18 20.33
C LEU A 4 -2.15 10.45 19.24
N ILE A 5 -3.40 10.87 19.00
CA ILE A 5 -4.25 10.37 17.91
C ILE A 5 -3.69 10.82 16.55
N ILE A 6 -3.26 12.08 16.45
CA ILE A 6 -2.64 12.61 15.23
C ILE A 6 -1.34 11.86 14.93
N ILE A 7 -0.45 11.73 15.92
CA ILE A 7 0.81 10.99 15.79
C ILE A 7 0.56 9.55 15.32
N LEU A 8 -0.39 8.86 15.95
CA LEU A 8 -0.71 7.46 15.62
C LEU A 8 -1.31 7.33 14.22
N THR A 9 -2.16 8.27 13.81
CA THR A 9 -2.73 8.32 12.45
C THR A 9 -1.64 8.55 11.41
N VAL A 10 -0.75 9.52 11.62
CA VAL A 10 0.34 9.85 10.69
C VAL A 10 1.34 8.70 10.59
N LEU A 11 1.73 8.09 11.71
CA LEU A 11 2.64 6.94 11.72
C LEU A 11 2.05 5.75 10.97
N THR A 12 0.81 5.35 11.30
CA THR A 12 0.18 4.19 10.65
C THR A 12 -0.04 4.43 9.16
N ALA A 13 -0.51 5.62 8.78
CA ALA A 13 -0.66 5.99 7.37
C ALA A 13 0.69 5.95 6.64
N SER A 14 1.76 6.53 7.22
CA SER A 14 3.09 6.56 6.61
C SER A 14 3.68 5.17 6.42
N ILE A 15 3.56 4.30 7.43
CA ILE A 15 4.00 2.90 7.35
C ILE A 15 3.24 2.16 6.26
N GLY A 16 1.91 2.34 6.18
CA GLY A 16 1.07 1.73 5.14
C GLY A 16 1.48 2.18 3.74
N ILE A 17 1.68 3.49 3.53
CA ILE A 17 2.11 4.07 2.25
C ILE A 17 3.48 3.52 1.85
N LEU A 18 4.45 3.50 2.76
CA LEU A 18 5.79 2.99 2.47
C LEU A 18 5.78 1.51 2.10
N LEU A 19 5.07 0.67 2.85
CA LEU A 19 4.93 -0.76 2.55
C LEU A 19 4.28 -0.98 1.19
N TYR A 20 3.22 -0.24 0.89
CA TYR A 20 2.53 -0.32 -0.39
C TYR A 20 3.44 0.13 -1.54
N PHE A 21 4.12 1.25 -1.39
CA PHE A 21 5.01 1.80 -2.41
C PHE A 21 6.22 0.90 -2.68
N VAL A 22 6.86 0.37 -1.63
CA VAL A 22 7.95 -0.60 -1.77
C VAL A 22 7.47 -1.88 -2.44
N GLY A 23 6.29 -2.39 -2.05
CA GLY A 23 5.67 -3.53 -2.70
C GLY A 23 5.38 -3.30 -4.19
N TRP A 24 4.92 -2.09 -4.54
CA TRP A 24 4.66 -1.70 -5.93
C TRP A 24 5.93 -1.68 -6.77
N ILE A 25 6.97 -0.99 -6.30
CA ILE A 25 8.28 -0.92 -6.98
C ILE A 25 8.89 -2.31 -7.15
N ASN A 26 8.88 -3.12 -6.09
CA ASN A 26 9.43 -4.47 -6.13
C ASN A 26 8.68 -5.35 -7.13
N THR A 27 7.37 -5.16 -7.28
CA THR A 27 6.56 -5.87 -8.29
C THR A 27 6.98 -5.48 -9.71
N ILE A 28 7.29 -4.21 -9.96
CA ILE A 28 7.80 -3.74 -11.26
C ILE A 28 9.15 -4.38 -11.56
N PHE A 29 10.09 -4.36 -10.62
CA PHE A 29 11.39 -5.01 -10.78
C PHE A 29 11.27 -6.52 -11.03
N MET A 30 10.35 -7.18 -10.32
CA MET A 30 10.07 -8.60 -10.52
C MET A 30 9.53 -8.89 -11.94
N ALA A 31 8.60 -8.05 -12.43
CA ALA A 31 8.04 -8.18 -13.78
C ALA A 31 9.10 -7.93 -14.87
N LEU A 32 10.00 -6.95 -14.66
CA LEU A 32 11.13 -6.71 -15.54
C LEU A 32 12.13 -7.89 -15.54
N GLY A 33 12.44 -8.44 -14.36
CA GLY A 33 13.34 -9.59 -14.20
C GLY A 33 12.80 -10.87 -14.87
N ASN A 34 11.47 -11.02 -14.93
CA ASN A 34 10.82 -12.17 -15.59
C ASN A 34 10.56 -11.94 -17.10
N ASN A 35 11.22 -10.96 -17.73
CA ASN A 35 11.01 -10.54 -19.12
C ASN A 35 9.57 -10.10 -19.48
N GLN A 36 8.71 -9.86 -18.49
CA GLN A 36 7.33 -9.40 -18.69
C GLN A 36 7.24 -7.87 -18.73
N LYS A 37 7.99 -7.26 -19.65
CA LYS A 37 8.12 -5.79 -19.77
C LYS A 37 6.77 -5.07 -19.97
N LEU A 38 5.84 -5.71 -20.67
CA LEU A 38 4.49 -5.17 -20.87
C LEU A 38 3.71 -5.08 -19.55
N TYR A 39 3.80 -6.10 -18.70
CA TYR A 39 3.20 -6.07 -17.36
C TYR A 39 3.88 -5.04 -16.47
N ALA A 40 5.20 -4.91 -16.52
CA ALA A 40 5.92 -3.89 -15.76
C ALA A 40 5.45 -2.46 -16.12
N PHE A 41 5.29 -2.19 -17.41
CA PHE A 41 4.79 -0.89 -17.89
C PHE A 41 3.33 -0.65 -17.47
N ILE A 42 2.48 -1.66 -17.59
CA ILE A 42 1.08 -1.57 -17.17
C ILE A 42 0.98 -1.35 -15.66
N ILE A 43 1.78 -2.03 -14.85
CA ILE A 43 1.80 -1.89 -13.39
C ILE A 43 2.30 -0.50 -12.97
N PHE A 44 3.26 0.06 -13.71
CA PHE A 44 3.73 1.43 -13.50
C PHE A 44 2.62 2.46 -13.80
N LEU A 45 1.84 2.24 -14.87
CA LEU A 45 0.75 3.13 -15.24
C LEU A 45 -0.50 2.96 -14.35
N LEU A 46 -0.78 1.72 -13.95
CA LEU A 46 -2.00 1.29 -13.24
C LEU A 46 -1.60 0.50 -11.99
N ASN A 47 -1.35 1.23 -10.91
CA ASN A 47 -0.98 0.68 -9.61
C ASN A 47 -1.85 -0.51 -9.11
N PRO A 48 -3.20 -0.52 -9.21
CA PRO A 48 -3.99 -1.66 -8.75
C PRO A 48 -3.71 -2.97 -9.49
N LEU A 49 -3.15 -2.92 -10.72
CA LEU A 49 -2.77 -4.12 -11.46
C LEU A 49 -1.51 -4.80 -10.87
N ALA A 50 -0.76 -4.13 -10.01
CA ALA A 50 0.34 -4.73 -9.26
C ALA A 50 -0.16 -5.90 -8.39
N ILE A 51 -1.29 -5.70 -7.71
CA ILE A 51 -1.89 -6.71 -6.85
C ILE A 51 -2.36 -7.91 -7.69
N TYR A 52 -2.99 -7.64 -8.84
CA TYR A 52 -3.42 -8.69 -9.76
C TYR A 52 -2.24 -9.51 -10.29
N TYR A 53 -1.14 -8.86 -10.68
CA TYR A 53 0.09 -9.53 -11.12
C TYR A 53 0.68 -10.40 -10.01
N CYS A 54 0.75 -9.89 -8.78
CA CYS A 54 1.24 -10.65 -7.63
C CYS A 54 0.39 -11.88 -7.34
N LEU A 55 -0.94 -11.77 -7.41
CA LEU A 55 -1.86 -12.90 -7.23
C LEU A 55 -1.70 -13.95 -8.34
N LYS A 56 -1.54 -13.51 -9.59
CA LYS A 56 -1.33 -14.42 -10.73
C LYS A 56 0.00 -15.17 -10.64
N ASN A 57 1.07 -14.48 -10.20
CA ASN A 57 2.42 -15.04 -10.09
C ASN A 57 2.81 -15.33 -8.62
N TRP A 58 1.85 -15.79 -7.80
CA TRP A 58 2.01 -15.85 -6.34
C TRP A 58 3.20 -16.67 -5.87
N GLN A 59 3.63 -17.70 -6.61
CA GLN A 59 4.82 -18.47 -6.23
C GLN A 59 6.11 -17.64 -6.30
N GLN A 60 6.21 -16.71 -7.25
CA GLN A 60 7.40 -15.90 -7.49
C GLN A 60 7.29 -14.52 -6.82
N ALA A 61 6.09 -13.96 -6.76
CA ALA A 61 5.81 -12.60 -6.29
C ALA A 61 5.15 -12.54 -4.89
N LYS A 62 5.27 -13.61 -4.09
CA LYS A 62 4.61 -13.74 -2.77
C LYS A 62 4.97 -12.59 -1.82
N THR A 63 6.25 -12.25 -1.76
CA THR A 63 6.77 -11.25 -0.82
C THR A 63 6.25 -9.86 -1.18
N GLN A 64 6.28 -9.52 -2.46
CA GLN A 64 5.81 -8.24 -3.00
C GLN A 64 4.28 -8.12 -2.86
N GLY A 65 3.55 -9.21 -3.13
CA GLY A 65 2.11 -9.28 -2.93
C GLY A 65 1.72 -9.06 -1.47
N LYS A 66 2.46 -9.66 -0.53
CA LYS A 66 2.27 -9.40 0.91
C LYS A 66 2.53 -7.94 1.28
N GLN A 67 3.60 -7.33 0.77
CA GLN A 67 3.91 -5.92 1.02
C GLN A 67 2.78 -4.99 0.55
N LEU A 68 2.26 -5.22 -0.67
CA LEU A 68 1.13 -4.48 -1.23
C LEU A 68 -0.15 -4.67 -0.40
N ILE A 69 -0.52 -5.91 -0.08
CA ILE A 69 -1.76 -6.20 0.64
C ILE A 69 -1.69 -5.67 2.08
N ILE A 70 -0.57 -5.88 2.78
CA ILE A 70 -0.37 -5.40 4.14
C ILE A 70 -0.33 -3.87 4.17
N GLY A 71 0.39 -3.24 3.24
CA GLY A 71 0.45 -1.79 3.12
C GLY A 71 -0.94 -1.17 2.89
N LEU A 72 -1.71 -1.75 1.95
CA LEU A 72 -3.09 -1.34 1.68
C LEU A 72 -3.99 -1.52 2.91
N PHE A 73 -3.86 -2.65 3.61
CA PHE A 73 -4.65 -2.95 4.81
C PHE A 73 -4.36 -1.94 5.94
N ILE A 74 -3.09 -1.63 6.18
CA ILE A 74 -2.67 -0.62 7.17
C ILE A 74 -3.19 0.76 6.78
N MET A 75 -3.12 1.14 5.49
CA MET A 75 -3.69 2.40 5.01
C MET A 75 -5.20 2.45 5.27
N CYS A 76 -5.94 1.39 4.96
CA CYS A 76 -7.39 1.33 5.23
C CYS A 76 -7.70 1.46 6.73
N ILE A 77 -6.92 0.81 7.60
CA ILE A 77 -7.10 0.92 9.06
C ILE A 77 -6.80 2.35 9.54
N SER A 78 -5.79 3.01 8.97
CA SER A 78 -5.41 4.38 9.37
C SER A 78 -6.52 5.43 9.14
N ILE A 79 -7.52 5.11 8.32
CA ILE A 79 -8.72 5.95 8.12
C ILE A 79 -9.57 6.04 9.39
N ILE A 80 -9.62 4.98 10.21
CA ILE A 80 -10.44 4.94 11.43
C ILE A 80 -10.07 6.06 12.42
N PRO A 81 -8.80 6.18 12.88
CA PRO A 81 -8.43 7.27 13.78
C PRO A 81 -8.49 8.64 13.11
N ALA A 82 -8.26 8.73 11.79
CA ALA A 82 -8.40 9.97 11.03
C ALA A 82 -9.86 10.49 11.03
N VAL A 83 -10.82 9.62 10.74
CA VAL A 83 -12.25 9.94 10.76
C VAL A 83 -12.70 10.30 12.17
N TYR A 84 -12.25 9.54 13.18
CA TYR A 84 -12.53 9.85 14.58
C TYR A 84 -12.04 11.26 14.96
N TYR A 85 -10.82 11.62 14.57
CA TYR A 85 -10.28 12.96 14.81
C TYR A 85 -11.11 14.05 14.11
N TYR A 86 -11.46 13.85 12.84
CA TYR A 86 -12.25 14.81 12.06
C TYR A 86 -13.62 15.10 12.70
N TYR A 87 -14.36 14.06 13.09
CA TYR A 87 -15.71 14.22 13.65
C TYR A 87 -15.73 14.83 15.06
N ASN A 88 -14.70 14.60 15.89
CA ASN A 88 -14.71 15.03 17.29
C ASN A 88 -14.01 16.37 17.53
N PHE A 89 -13.09 16.78 16.65
CA PHE A 89 -12.23 17.95 16.90
C PHE A 89 -12.26 19.01 15.80
N VAL A 90 -12.69 18.67 14.58
CA VAL A 90 -12.70 19.62 13.44
C VAL A 90 -14.12 20.09 13.10
N LYS A 91 -15.11 19.20 13.21
CA LYS A 91 -16.51 19.51 12.88
C LYS A 91 -17.29 20.17 14.05
N THR A 92 -16.72 20.20 15.24
CA THR A 92 -17.27 20.78 16.48
C THR A 92 -16.86 22.24 16.61
#